data_AF-A0A965XIU2-F1
#
_entry.id   AF-A0A965XIU2-F1
#
_cell.length_a   1.000
_cell.length_b   1.000
_cell.length_c   1.000
_cell.angle_alpha   90.00
_cell.angle_beta   90.00
_cell.angle_gamma   90.00
#
_symmetry.space_group_name_H-M   'P 1'
#
loop_
_entity.id
_entity.type
_entity.pdbx_description
1 polymer ?
#
loop_
_entity_poly.entity_id
_entity_poly.type
_entity_poly.pdbx_seq_one_letter_code
_entity_poly.pdbx_strand_id
1 'polypeptide(L)'
;MPKYNGKGLPHYENREEVEELTQEYFKKCRGEVLRDEYGSVVYQKNGEPTMIGVRPPTVAGLACALRFLSRQDFLNYKGKFAEVVARARLMLEGYTEERLYDKDGLQGAKFTLTNNFQGWADKSREDFDLQIYEKLDGILEGISNAAKQ
;
A
#
# COMPACT_ATOMS: atom_id res chain seq x y z
N MET A 1 6.48 -19.56 -18.08
CA MET A 1 5.01 -19.48 -18.22
C MET A 1 4.58 -18.06 -18.61
N PRO A 2 3.35 -17.79 -19.12
CA PRO A 2 2.91 -16.42 -19.33
C PRO A 2 2.91 -15.65 -18.01
N LYS A 3 3.41 -14.41 -18.01
CA LYS A 3 3.54 -13.57 -16.79
C LYS A 3 2.19 -13.10 -16.23
N TYR A 4 1.13 -13.22 -17.01
CA TYR A 4 -0.22 -12.79 -16.66
C TYR A 4 -1.22 -13.89 -17.00
N ASN A 5 -2.30 -13.97 -16.21
CA ASN A 5 -3.44 -14.82 -16.54
C ASN A 5 -4.38 -14.12 -17.55
N GLY A 6 -5.43 -14.82 -17.98
CA GLY A 6 -6.41 -14.28 -18.94
C GLY A 6 -7.19 -13.04 -18.48
N LYS A 7 -7.02 -12.60 -17.22
CA LYS A 7 -7.60 -11.38 -16.66
C LYS A 7 -6.57 -10.25 -16.48
N GLY A 8 -5.34 -10.41 -16.96
CA GLY A 8 -4.27 -9.44 -16.79
C GLY A 8 -3.68 -9.39 -15.38
N LEU A 9 -4.03 -10.34 -14.49
CA LEU A 9 -3.43 -10.44 -13.17
C LEU A 9 -2.11 -11.23 -13.23
N PRO A 10 -1.14 -10.95 -12.34
CA PRO A 10 0.10 -11.71 -12.27
C PRO A 10 -0.15 -13.22 -12.17
N HIS A 11 0.62 -13.97 -12.96
CA HIS A 11 0.75 -15.40 -12.81
C HIS A 11 2.08 -15.70 -12.11
N TYR A 12 2.00 -16.46 -11.03
CA TYR A 12 3.15 -16.94 -10.27
C TYR A 12 3.21 -18.46 -10.37
N GLU A 13 4.42 -19.01 -10.38
CA GLU A 13 4.63 -20.46 -10.46
C GLU A 13 4.48 -21.11 -9.07
N ASN A 14 5.02 -20.45 -8.05
CA ASN A 14 5.04 -20.93 -6.67
C ASN A 14 5.00 -19.75 -5.66
N ARG A 15 4.99 -20.09 -4.37
CA ARG A 15 4.94 -19.12 -3.27
C ARG A 15 6.24 -18.35 -3.16
N GLU A 16 7.35 -19.05 -3.36
CA GLU A 16 8.71 -18.56 -3.23
C GLU A 16 8.96 -17.39 -4.18
N GLU A 17 8.44 -17.44 -5.41
CA GLU A 17 8.52 -16.35 -6.39
C GLU A 17 7.94 -15.03 -5.84
N VAL A 18 6.77 -15.08 -5.19
CA VAL A 18 6.13 -13.88 -4.61
C VAL A 18 6.93 -13.36 -3.42
N GLU A 19 7.45 -14.26 -2.59
CA GLU A 19 8.27 -13.91 -1.43
C GLU A 19 9.62 -13.28 -1.85
N GLU A 20 10.27 -13.82 -2.88
CA GLU A 20 11.51 -13.28 -3.45
C GLU A 20 11.30 -11.89 -4.06
N LEU A 21 10.27 -11.70 -4.88
CA LEU A 21 9.94 -10.38 -5.46
C LEU A 21 9.65 -9.35 -4.36
N THR A 22 8.95 -9.77 -3.30
CA THR A 22 8.68 -8.92 -2.13
C THR A 22 9.99 -8.53 -1.43
N GLN A 23 10.84 -9.50 -1.12
CA GLN A 23 12.12 -9.27 -0.45
C GLN A 23 13.05 -8.38 -1.28
N GLU A 24 13.13 -8.61 -2.59
CA GLU A 24 13.92 -7.81 -3.52
C GLU A 24 13.46 -6.35 -3.51
N TYR A 25 12.14 -6.12 -3.55
CA TYR A 25 11.57 -4.77 -3.47
C TYR A 25 11.97 -4.06 -2.18
N PHE A 26 11.76 -4.68 -1.02
CA PHE A 26 12.11 -4.07 0.27
C PHE A 26 13.63 -3.89 0.42
N LYS A 27 14.44 -4.82 -0.09
CA LYS A 27 15.91 -4.69 -0.14
C LYS A 27 16.30 -3.46 -0.95
N LYS A 28 15.69 -3.25 -2.12
CA LYS A 28 15.93 -2.08 -2.95
C LYS A 28 15.51 -0.78 -2.26
N CYS A 29 14.42 -0.78 -1.49
CA CYS A 29 13.99 0.39 -0.71
C CYS A 29 14.96 0.77 0.42
N ARG A 30 15.64 -0.21 1.03
CA ARG A 30 16.70 0.05 2.03
C ARG A 30 17.94 0.74 1.46
N GLY A 31 18.09 0.76 0.13
CA GLY A 31 19.26 1.30 -0.53
C GLY A 31 20.50 0.44 -0.30
N GLU A 32 21.65 1.01 -0.63
CA GLU A 32 22.96 0.36 -0.48
C GLU A 32 24.01 1.36 0.00
N VAL A 33 25.10 0.82 0.54
CA VAL A 33 26.22 1.65 1.00
C VAL A 33 26.97 2.20 -0.21
N LEU A 34 27.20 3.51 -0.21
CA LEU A 34 28.02 4.17 -1.22
C LEU A 34 29.47 3.70 -1.09
N ARG A 35 30.03 3.26 -2.20
CA ARG A 35 31.44 2.90 -2.33
C ARG A 35 32.16 3.83 -3.28
N ASP A 36 33.42 4.10 -3.00
CA ASP A 36 34.30 4.87 -3.88
C ASP A 36 34.83 4.01 -5.05
N GLU A 37 35.68 4.61 -5.89
CA GLU A 37 36.31 3.95 -7.04
C GLU A 37 37.20 2.75 -6.68
N TYR A 38 37.62 2.64 -5.42
CA TYR A 38 38.42 1.54 -4.89
C TYR A 38 37.58 0.50 -4.13
N GLY A 39 36.26 0.67 -4.07
CA GLY A 39 35.34 -0.23 -3.38
C GLY A 39 35.23 -0.01 -1.87
N SER A 40 35.86 1.04 -1.32
CA SER A 40 35.81 1.37 0.11
C SER A 40 34.51 2.11 0.46
N VAL A 41 34.01 1.89 1.68
CA VAL A 41 32.77 2.54 2.17
C VAL A 41 33.01 4.04 2.36
N VAL A 42 32.12 4.85 1.81
CA VAL A 42 32.10 6.31 2.03
C VAL A 42 31.30 6.61 3.28
N TYR A 43 31.92 7.29 4.24
CA TYR A 43 31.30 7.64 5.53
C TYR A 43 30.84 9.09 5.58
N GLN A 44 29.76 9.34 6.30
CA GLN A 44 29.24 10.66 6.61
C GLN A 44 30.08 11.31 7.74
N LYS A 45 29.89 12.62 7.96
CA LYS A 45 30.60 13.38 9.02
C LYS A 45 30.39 12.83 10.43
N ASN A 46 29.29 12.14 10.67
CA ASN A 46 28.94 11.51 11.95
C ASN A 46 29.52 10.09 12.11
N GLY A 47 30.28 9.58 11.14
CA GLY A 47 30.89 8.24 11.19
C GLY A 47 30.00 7.10 10.68
N GLU A 48 28.75 7.38 10.29
CA GLU A 48 27.85 6.39 9.70
C GLU A 48 28.12 6.19 8.20
N PRO A 49 27.92 4.99 7.63
CA PRO A 49 28.00 4.78 6.19
C PRO A 49 27.04 5.69 5.42
N THR A 50 27.51 6.20 4.29
CA THR A 50 26.65 6.96 3.36
C THR A 50 25.78 5.97 2.60
N MET A 51 24.46 6.11 2.72
CA MET A 51 23.50 5.27 2.02
C MET A 51 23.00 5.97 0.76
N ILE A 52 22.89 5.23 -0.34
CA ILE A 52 22.31 5.69 -1.61
C ILE A 52 21.08 4.87 -2.00
N GLY A 53 20.15 5.51 -2.71
CA GLY A 53 18.94 4.85 -3.21
C GLY A 53 17.89 4.52 -2.14
N VAL A 54 18.09 4.96 -0.89
CA VAL A 54 17.10 4.80 0.19
C VAL A 54 15.81 5.50 -0.19
N ARG A 55 14.70 4.79 -0.12
CA ARG A 55 13.36 5.34 -0.41
C ARG A 55 12.28 4.60 0.36
N PRO A 56 11.20 5.29 0.78
CA PRO A 56 10.10 4.62 1.44
C PRO A 56 9.43 3.61 0.48
N PRO A 57 9.13 2.37 0.93
CA PRO A 57 8.24 1.49 0.21
C PRO A 57 6.83 2.10 0.10
N THR A 58 6.14 1.80 -1.01
CA THR A 58 4.82 2.35 -1.33
C THR A 58 3.93 1.26 -1.91
N VAL A 59 2.61 1.44 -1.83
CA VAL A 59 1.63 0.47 -2.35
C VAL A 59 1.83 0.26 -3.85
N ALA A 60 2.01 1.34 -4.61
CA ALA A 60 2.26 1.26 -6.04
C ALA A 60 3.62 0.61 -6.35
N GLY A 61 4.66 0.92 -5.58
CA GLY A 61 5.98 0.31 -5.78
C GLY A 61 5.98 -1.20 -5.56
N LEU A 62 5.33 -1.67 -4.49
CA LEU A 62 5.18 -3.09 -4.22
C LEU A 62 4.28 -3.78 -5.25
N ALA A 63 3.19 -3.13 -5.67
CA ALA A 63 2.34 -3.64 -6.75
C ALA A 63 3.14 -3.86 -8.04
N CYS A 64 3.94 -2.86 -8.46
CA CYS A 64 4.80 -2.98 -9.64
C CYS A 64 5.84 -4.10 -9.48
N ALA A 65 6.48 -4.23 -8.32
CA ALA A 65 7.45 -5.29 -8.07
C ALA A 65 6.83 -6.69 -8.17
N LEU A 66 5.59 -6.83 -7.68
CA LEU A 66 4.78 -8.04 -7.80
C LEU A 66 4.10 -8.19 -9.17
N ARG A 67 4.44 -7.35 -10.15
CA ARG A 67 3.96 -7.36 -11.54
C ARG A 67 2.47 -7.02 -11.73
N PHE A 68 1.82 -6.39 -10.76
CA PHE A 68 0.46 -5.89 -10.96
C PHE A 68 0.45 -4.69 -11.91
N LEU A 69 -0.56 -4.64 -12.78
CA LEU A 69 -0.76 -3.54 -13.72
C LEU A 69 -1.43 -2.33 -13.09
N SER A 70 -2.15 -2.54 -11.98
CA SER A 70 -2.78 -1.46 -11.24
C SER A 70 -2.67 -1.70 -9.73
N ARG A 71 -2.65 -0.59 -8.99
CA ARG A 71 -2.77 -0.62 -7.52
C ARG A 71 -4.06 -1.32 -7.08
N GLN A 72 -5.15 -1.12 -7.82
CA GLN A 72 -6.45 -1.68 -7.47
C GLN A 72 -6.46 -3.21 -7.55
N ASP A 73 -5.85 -3.78 -8.59
CA ASP A 73 -5.72 -5.23 -8.75
C ASP A 73 -4.86 -5.84 -7.65
N PHE A 74 -3.80 -5.14 -7.23
CA PHE A 74 -2.96 -5.55 -6.11
C PHE A 74 -3.73 -5.59 -4.79
N LEU A 75 -4.53 -4.57 -4.51
CA LEU A 75 -5.35 -4.51 -3.29
C LEU A 75 -6.47 -5.55 -3.29
N ASN A 76 -7.07 -5.80 -4.45
CA ASN A 76 -8.20 -6.72 -4.61
C ASN A 76 -7.80 -8.16 -4.99
N TYR A 77 -6.51 -8.50 -4.94
CA TYR A 77 -6.02 -9.78 -5.45
C TYR A 77 -6.62 -10.97 -4.69
N LYS A 78 -7.26 -11.87 -5.43
CA LYS A 78 -7.89 -13.12 -4.95
C LYS A 78 -7.41 -14.35 -5.74
N GLY A 79 -6.19 -14.30 -6.27
CA GLY A 79 -5.60 -15.40 -7.04
C GLY A 79 -5.04 -16.52 -6.18
N LYS A 80 -4.33 -17.47 -6.80
CA LYS A 80 -3.80 -18.69 -6.17
C LYS A 80 -2.90 -18.43 -4.95
N PHE A 81 -2.16 -17.32 -4.94
CA PHE A 81 -1.19 -16.97 -3.89
C PHE A 81 -1.63 -15.71 -3.11
N ALA A 82 -2.94 -15.53 -2.95
CA ALA A 82 -3.50 -14.35 -2.31
C ALA A 82 -3.01 -14.15 -0.87
N GLU A 83 -2.75 -15.24 -0.14
CA GLU A 83 -2.20 -15.25 1.21
C GLU A 83 -0.79 -14.64 1.29
N VAL A 84 0.06 -14.92 0.29
CA VAL A 84 1.44 -14.42 0.25
C VAL A 84 1.46 -12.95 -0.15
N VAL A 85 0.62 -12.56 -1.11
CA VAL A 85 0.43 -11.16 -1.50
C VAL A 85 -0.18 -10.35 -0.34
N ALA A 86 -1.10 -10.93 0.44
CA ALA A 86 -1.64 -10.31 1.65
C ALA A 86 -0.56 -10.10 2.72
N ARG A 87 0.34 -11.08 2.92
CA ARG A 87 1.50 -10.93 3.81
C ARG A 87 2.44 -9.82 3.34
N ALA A 88 2.68 -9.70 2.03
CA ALA A 88 3.48 -8.60 1.47
C ALA A 88 2.84 -7.23 1.72
N ARG A 89 1.50 -7.12 1.60
CA ARG A 89 0.76 -5.91 1.98
C ARG A 89 0.91 -5.59 3.46
N LEU A 90 0.82 -6.58 4.34
CA LEU A 90 0.99 -6.40 5.78
C LEU A 90 2.38 -5.87 6.14
N MET A 91 3.44 -6.30 5.45
CA MET A 91 4.78 -5.74 5.65
C MET A 91 4.85 -4.25 5.29
N LEU A 92 4.19 -3.85 4.20
CA LEU A 92 4.11 -2.45 3.81
C LEU A 92 3.25 -1.63 4.79
N GLU A 93 2.16 -2.22 5.27
CA GLU A 93 1.30 -1.63 6.30
C GLU A 93 2.10 -1.33 7.56
N GLY A 94 2.84 -2.31 8.09
CA GLY A 94 3.68 -2.14 9.27
C GLY A 94 4.75 -1.06 9.09
N TYR A 95 5.44 -1.01 7.94
CA TYR A 95 6.36 0.09 7.65
C TYR A 95 5.64 1.45 7.65
N THR A 96 4.46 1.52 7.04
CA THR A 96 3.70 2.78 6.95
C THR A 96 3.16 3.20 8.31
N GLU A 97 2.78 2.25 9.15
CA GLU A 97 2.38 2.47 10.54
C GLU A 97 3.55 3.00 11.38
N GLU A 98 4.75 2.44 11.26
CA GLU A 98 5.95 2.96 11.94
C GLU A 98 6.21 4.44 11.58
N ARG A 99 5.95 4.83 10.32
CA ARG A 99 6.10 6.22 9.86
C ARG A 99 5.11 7.20 10.51
N LEU A 100 4.09 6.73 11.24
CA LEU A 100 3.25 7.60 12.07
C LEU A 100 4.02 8.20 13.26
N TYR A 101 5.09 7.54 13.71
CA TYR A 101 5.94 8.05 14.79
C TYR A 101 7.04 9.00 14.30
N ASP A 102 7.21 9.12 12.98
CA ASP A 102 8.18 10.01 12.34
C ASP A 102 7.52 11.33 11.95
N LYS A 103 8.04 12.46 12.46
CA LYS A 103 7.50 13.80 12.17
C LYS A 103 7.40 14.08 10.66
N ASP A 104 8.40 13.66 9.90
CA ASP A 104 8.46 13.87 8.44
C ASP A 104 7.61 12.85 7.66
N GLY A 105 7.23 11.73 8.29
CA GLY A 105 6.47 10.64 7.66
C GLY A 105 4.95 10.72 7.89
N LEU A 106 4.53 11.39 8.97
CA LEU A 106 3.16 11.33 9.51
C LEU A 106 2.06 11.56 8.47
N GLN A 107 2.15 12.64 7.67
CA GLN A 107 1.08 12.99 6.74
C GLN A 107 0.97 11.98 5.59
N GLY A 108 2.10 11.53 5.05
CA GLY A 108 2.13 10.49 4.01
C GLY A 108 1.66 9.14 4.53
N ALA A 109 2.02 8.81 5.77
CA ALA A 109 1.58 7.60 6.45
C ALA A 109 0.06 7.58 6.64
N LYS A 110 -0.52 8.62 7.25
CA LYS A 110 -1.98 8.76 7.41
C LYS A 110 -2.71 8.61 6.08
N PHE A 111 -2.27 9.36 5.06
CA PHE A 111 -2.89 9.30 3.74
C PHE A 111 -2.83 7.89 3.14
N THR A 112 -1.68 7.21 3.26
CA THR A 112 -1.50 5.86 2.71
C THR A 112 -2.35 4.84 3.44
N LEU A 113 -2.36 4.86 4.77
CA LEU A 113 -3.12 3.95 5.62
C LEU A 113 -4.62 4.07 5.32
N THR A 114 -5.19 5.26 5.46
CA THR A 114 -6.62 5.52 5.24
C THR A 114 -7.10 5.12 3.83
N ASN A 115 -6.28 5.31 2.78
CA ASN A 115 -6.72 5.08 1.41
C ASN A 115 -6.43 3.69 0.86
N ASN A 116 -5.58 2.89 1.51
CA ASN A 116 -5.12 1.62 0.93
C ASN A 116 -5.28 0.41 1.86
N PHE A 117 -5.51 0.64 3.16
CA PHE A 117 -5.60 -0.42 4.16
C PHE A 117 -6.94 -0.36 4.90
N GLN A 118 -7.58 -1.51 5.05
CA GLN A 118 -8.90 -1.60 5.68
C GLN A 118 -8.79 -1.34 7.18
N GLY A 119 -9.69 -0.52 7.74
CA GLY A 119 -9.73 -0.22 9.18
C GLY A 119 -9.03 1.08 9.60
N TRP A 120 -8.36 1.78 8.66
CA TRP A 120 -7.62 3.02 8.93
C TRP A 120 -8.38 4.32 8.61
N ALA A 121 -9.65 4.22 8.19
CA ALA A 121 -10.46 5.41 7.94
C ALA A 121 -10.99 5.99 9.25
N ASP A 122 -10.85 7.31 9.43
CA ASP A 122 -11.32 8.03 10.63
C ASP A 122 -12.84 7.91 10.86
N LYS A 123 -13.61 7.77 9.77
CA LYS A 123 -15.04 7.50 9.80
C LYS A 123 -15.25 6.08 9.34
N SER A 124 -16.00 5.30 10.12
CA SER A 124 -16.35 3.96 9.69
C SER A 124 -17.26 4.06 8.45
N ARG A 125 -17.31 2.98 7.68
CA ARG A 125 -18.30 2.89 6.59
C ARG A 125 -19.73 3.02 7.13
N GLU A 126 -19.97 2.57 8.36
CA GLU A 126 -21.25 2.70 9.04
C GLU A 126 -21.61 4.17 9.29
N ASP A 127 -20.65 5.03 9.65
CA ASP A 127 -20.90 6.47 9.84
C ASP A 127 -21.32 7.15 8.52
N PHE A 128 -20.76 6.70 7.40
CA PHE A 128 -21.15 7.17 6.07
C PHE A 128 -22.53 6.65 5.66
N ASP A 129 -22.81 5.37 5.91
CA ASP A 129 -24.09 4.76 5.59
C ASP A 129 -25.21 5.41 6.42
N LEU A 130 -25.00 5.68 7.71
CA LEU A 130 -25.90 6.44 8.58
C LEU A 130 -26.23 7.83 8.00
N GLN A 131 -25.21 8.58 7.59
CA GLN A 131 -25.43 9.90 6.97
C GLN A 131 -26.19 9.82 5.64
N ILE A 132 -26.03 8.73 4.89
CA ILE A 132 -26.79 8.49 3.66
C ILE A 132 -28.25 8.22 4.01
N TYR A 133 -28.53 7.36 4.99
CA TYR A 133 -29.89 7.05 5.42
C TYR A 133 -30.61 8.29 5.97
N GLU A 134 -29.97 9.09 6.83
CA GLU A 134 -30.54 10.34 7.34
C GLU A 134 -30.91 11.31 6.21
N LYS A 135 -30.07 11.43 5.18
CA LYS A 135 -30.36 12.27 4.01
C LYS A 135 -31.50 11.70 3.18
N LEU A 136 -31.58 10.38 2.99
CA LEU A 136 -32.66 9.73 2.27
C LEU A 136 -34.00 9.92 2.99
N ASP A 137 -34.03 9.78 4.31
CA ASP A 137 -35.22 10.00 5.12
C ASP A 137 -35.72 11.43 5.01
N GLY A 138 -34.83 12.43 5.09
CA GLY A 138 -35.20 13.84 4.88
C GLY A 138 -35.76 14.13 3.49
N ILE A 139 -35.24 13.47 2.44
CA ILE A 139 -35.78 13.58 1.07
C ILE A 139 -37.18 12.96 1.00
N LEU A 140 -37.39 11.77 1.60
CA LEU A 140 -38.66 11.08 1.63
C LEU A 140 -39.74 11.87 2.38
N GLU A 141 -39.41 12.47 3.52
CA GLU A 141 -40.30 13.38 4.25
C GLU A 141 -40.70 14.59 3.40
N GLY A 142 -39.74 15.22 2.73
CA GLY A 142 -39.99 16.34 1.82
C GLY A 142 -40.97 15.99 0.69
N ILE A 143 -40.77 14.83 0.05
CA ILE A 143 -41.67 14.32 -0.99
C ILE A 143 -43.06 14.04 -0.41
N SER A 144 -43.15 13.39 0.76
CA SER A 144 -44.43 13.10 1.41
C SER A 144 -45.20 14.36 1.78
N ASN A 145 -44.52 15.43 2.18
CA ASN A 145 -45.16 16.69 2.54
C ASN A 145 -45.63 17.47 1.31
N ALA A 146 -44.85 17.44 0.22
CA ALA A 146 -45.24 18.03 -1.06
C ALA A 146 -46.45 17.33 -1.71
N ALA A 147 -46.57 16.01 -1.56
CA ALA A 147 -47.70 15.24 -2.07
C ALA A 147 -49.02 15.43 -1.28
N LYS A 148 -48.97 16.08 -0.11
CA LYS A 148 -50.14 16.39 0.73
C LYS A 148 -50.69 17.81 0.51
N GLN A 149 -50.03 18.62 -0.32
CA GLN A 149 -50.49 19.94 -0.78
C GLN A 149 -51.20 19.81 -2.12
#